data_AF-A0A7W2QWX8-F1
#
_entry.id   AF-A0A7W2QWX8-F1
#
_cell.length_a   1.000
_cell.length_b   1.000
_cell.length_c   1.000
_cell.angle_alpha   90.00
_cell.angle_beta   90.00
_cell.angle_gamma   90.00
#
_symmetry.space_group_name_H-M   'P 1'
#
loop_
_entity.id
_entity.type
_entity.pdbx_description
1 polymer ?
#
loop_
_entity_poly.entity_id
_entity_poly.type
_entity_poly.pdbx_seq_one_letter_code
_entity_poly.pdbx_strand_id
1 'polypeptide(L)'
;DTTTATLTASPSVTEGGVITYTVTLSNPAQTPVTVTLSNGQTVTVEAGKSQGSVDFQTPANDVYNNGSTVSVTIENATGGNFEQLTPNATPAQTTISDSVDTTTATLTASPSVTEGGVITYTVTLSNPAQTPVTVTLSNGQTVTVEAGKTQGSVDFQTPANDVYNNGSTVSVTIEN
;
A
#
# COMPACT_ATOMS: atom_id res chain seq x y z
N ASP A 1 -26.45 -2.53 -39.05
CA ASP A 1 -25.07 -2.04 -38.95
C ASP A 1 -24.33 -2.73 -37.81
N THR A 2 -22.99 -2.75 -37.83
CA THR A 2 -22.19 -3.36 -36.75
C THR A 2 -21.75 -2.28 -35.76
N THR A 3 -22.06 -2.48 -34.48
CA THR A 3 -21.57 -1.63 -33.38
C THR A 3 -20.46 -2.35 -32.62
N THR A 4 -19.36 -1.64 -32.33
CA THR A 4 -18.26 -2.17 -31.53
C THR A 4 -18.24 -1.51 -30.16
N ALA A 5 -18.07 -2.30 -29.10
CA ALA A 5 -17.79 -1.80 -27.75
C ALA A 5 -16.30 -1.89 -27.45
N THR A 6 -15.68 -0.79 -27.04
CA THR A 6 -14.27 -0.72 -26.62
C THR A 6 -14.16 -0.30 -25.17
N LEU A 7 -13.09 -0.73 -24.50
CA LEU A 7 -12.81 -0.42 -23.11
C LEU A 7 -11.51 0.37 -22.99
N THR A 8 -11.54 1.44 -22.20
CA THR A 8 -10.36 2.16 -21.74
C THR A 8 -10.37 2.26 -20.22
N ALA A 9 -9.21 2.54 -19.63
CA ALA A 9 -9.05 2.76 -18.19
C ALA A 9 -8.09 3.93 -17.94
N SER A 10 -8.06 4.45 -16.71
CA SER A 10 -6.99 5.32 -16.24
C SER A 10 -5.63 4.64 -16.51
N PRO A 11 -4.65 5.27 -17.18
CA PRO A 11 -3.40 4.61 -17.54
C PRO A 11 -2.52 4.30 -16.32
N SER A 12 -2.58 5.14 -15.29
CA SER A 12 -1.87 4.96 -14.04
C SER A 12 -2.59 5.61 -12.88
N VAL A 13 -2.46 5.03 -11.69
CA VAL A 13 -2.91 5.57 -10.41
C VAL A 13 -1.88 5.24 -9.32
N THR A 14 -1.95 5.90 -8.18
CA THR A 14 -1.26 5.47 -6.96
C THR A 14 -2.21 4.61 -6.12
N GLU A 15 -1.67 3.80 -5.21
CA GLU A 15 -2.44 3.16 -4.15
C GLU A 15 -3.41 4.12 -3.44
N GLY A 16 -4.59 3.61 -3.08
CA GLY A 16 -5.71 4.40 -2.56
C GLY A 16 -6.39 5.29 -3.61
N GLY A 17 -5.98 5.20 -4.88
CA GLY A 17 -6.56 5.90 -6.01
C GLY A 17 -7.78 5.20 -6.63
N VAL A 18 -8.27 5.79 -7.72
CA VAL A 18 -9.46 5.32 -8.45
C VAL A 18 -9.13 5.05 -9.90
N ILE A 19 -9.41 3.83 -10.37
CA ILE A 19 -9.37 3.47 -11.77
C ILE A 19 -10.76 3.68 -12.35
N THR A 20 -10.90 4.55 -13.35
CA THR A 20 -12.17 4.72 -14.07
C THR A 20 -12.13 3.91 -15.35
N TYR A 21 -12.99 2.90 -15.43
CA TYR A 21 -13.21 2.12 -16.65
C TYR A 21 -14.27 2.81 -17.50
N THR A 22 -13.98 3.06 -18.78
CA THR A 22 -14.92 3.69 -19.72
C THR A 22 -15.18 2.76 -20.88
N VAL A 23 -16.45 2.44 -21.11
CA VAL A 23 -16.91 1.74 -22.31
C VAL A 23 -17.31 2.78 -23.35
N THR A 24 -16.83 2.63 -24.58
CA THR A 24 -17.27 3.43 -25.73
C THR A 24 -17.89 2.53 -26.79
N LEU A 25 -19.09 2.89 -27.24
CA LEU A 25 -19.78 2.28 -28.38
C LEU A 25 -19.50 3.10 -29.64
N SER A 26 -19.28 2.43 -30.78
CA SER A 26 -19.12 3.12 -32.07
C SER A 26 -20.38 3.82 -32.55
N ASN A 27 -21.54 3.50 -31.97
CA ASN A 27 -22.85 4.05 -32.30
C ASN A 27 -23.64 4.29 -31.01
N PRO A 28 -24.48 5.35 -30.94
CA PRO A 28 -25.34 5.57 -29.77
C PRO A 28 -26.34 4.43 -29.56
N ALA A 29 -26.53 4.02 -28.32
CA ALA A 29 -27.47 2.98 -27.94
C ALA A 29 -28.93 3.48 -28.02
N GLN A 30 -29.87 2.69 -28.55
CA GLN A 30 -31.30 3.06 -28.54
C GLN A 30 -31.99 2.63 -27.25
N THR A 31 -31.51 1.55 -26.64
CA THR A 31 -31.87 1.07 -25.29
C THR A 31 -30.60 0.93 -24.46
N PRO A 32 -30.65 0.82 -23.13
CA PRO A 32 -29.44 0.65 -22.34
C PRO A 32 -28.59 -0.55 -22.80
N VAL A 33 -27.27 -0.39 -22.80
CA VAL A 33 -26.30 -1.49 -22.97
C VAL A 33 -25.69 -1.82 -21.62
N THR A 34 -25.66 -3.10 -21.29
CA THR A 34 -24.98 -3.63 -20.10
C THR A 34 -23.71 -4.33 -20.54
N VAL A 35 -22.57 -3.89 -20.02
CA VAL A 35 -21.24 -4.46 -20.32
C VAL A 35 -20.64 -5.04 -19.06
N THR A 36 -20.33 -6.33 -19.09
CA THR A 36 -19.67 -7.06 -17.99
C THR A 36 -18.17 -7.09 -18.26
N LEU A 37 -17.39 -6.67 -17.27
CA LEU A 37 -15.93 -6.64 -17.30
C LEU A 37 -15.36 -7.86 -16.57
N SER A 38 -14.14 -8.26 -16.91
CA SER A 38 -13.45 -9.44 -16.32
C SER A 38 -13.09 -9.32 -14.84
N ASN A 39 -13.17 -8.11 -14.27
CA ASN A 39 -13.08 -7.91 -12.82
C ASN A 39 -14.45 -8.03 -12.11
N GLY A 40 -15.49 -8.49 -12.83
CA GLY A 40 -16.85 -8.67 -12.31
C GLY A 40 -17.70 -7.40 -12.27
N GLN A 41 -17.13 -6.22 -12.58
CA GLN A 41 -17.91 -4.98 -12.63
C GLN A 41 -18.80 -4.91 -13.86
N THR A 42 -19.86 -4.10 -13.74
CA THR A 42 -20.79 -3.83 -14.83
C THR A 42 -20.78 -2.35 -15.17
N VAL A 43 -20.67 -2.02 -16.45
CA VAL A 43 -20.83 -0.67 -16.99
C VAL A 43 -22.15 -0.60 -17.73
N THR A 44 -22.95 0.42 -17.44
CA THR A 44 -24.18 0.72 -18.19
C THR A 44 -23.95 1.90 -19.11
N VAL A 45 -24.19 1.71 -20.41
CA VAL A 45 -24.32 2.81 -21.37
C VAL A 45 -25.81 3.10 -21.52
N GLU A 46 -26.23 4.29 -21.11
CA GLU A 46 -27.65 4.66 -21.14
C GLU A 46 -28.19 4.81 -22.57
N ALA A 47 -29.51 4.73 -22.72
CA ALA A 47 -30.17 5.01 -23.99
C ALA A 47 -29.86 6.44 -24.48
N GLY A 48 -29.63 6.57 -25.78
CA GLY A 48 -29.19 7.81 -26.44
C GLY A 48 -27.72 8.15 -26.24
N LYS A 49 -26.95 7.36 -25.50
CA LYS A 49 -25.51 7.60 -25.24
C LYS A 49 -24.63 6.60 -25.97
N SER A 50 -23.36 6.95 -26.13
CA SER A 50 -22.31 6.08 -26.65
C SER A 50 -21.26 5.73 -25.60
N GLN A 51 -21.38 6.24 -24.37
CA GLN A 51 -20.41 6.02 -23.31
C GLN A 51 -21.08 5.78 -21.97
N GLY A 52 -20.40 4.97 -21.15
CA GLY A 52 -20.69 4.73 -19.76
C GLY A 52 -19.39 4.41 -19.03
N SER A 53 -19.37 4.62 -17.71
CA SER A 53 -18.18 4.39 -16.89
C SER A 53 -18.51 3.78 -15.54
N VAL A 54 -17.52 3.13 -14.94
CA VAL A 54 -17.55 2.64 -13.56
C VAL A 54 -16.19 2.84 -12.90
N ASP A 55 -16.21 3.15 -11.61
CA ASP A 55 -15.01 3.36 -10.82
C ASP A 55 -14.64 2.12 -10.02
N PHE A 56 -13.35 1.80 -9.99
CA PHE A 56 -12.75 0.76 -9.18
C PHE A 56 -11.77 1.38 -8.20
N GLN A 57 -12.01 1.19 -6.91
CA GLN A 57 -11.09 1.60 -5.87
C GLN A 57 -9.91 0.64 -5.84
N THR A 58 -8.68 1.16 -5.94
CA THR A 58 -7.48 0.33 -5.74
C THR A 58 -7.31 -0.01 -4.25
N PRO A 59 -6.46 -0.99 -3.90
CA PRO A 59 -6.06 -1.22 -2.51
C PRO A 59 -5.62 0.09 -1.85
N ALA A 60 -5.96 0.26 -0.57
CA ALA A 60 -5.54 1.43 0.19
C ALA A 60 -4.01 1.45 0.33
N ASN A 61 -3.43 2.65 0.37
CA ASN A 61 -2.00 2.81 0.61
C ASN A 61 -1.58 2.12 1.91
N ASP A 62 -0.49 1.38 1.86
CA ASP A 62 0.23 0.90 3.02
C ASP A 62 1.73 1.26 2.92
N VAL A 63 2.50 0.90 3.95
CA VAL A 63 3.94 1.22 4.02
C VAL A 63 4.81 0.26 3.21
N TYR A 64 4.20 -0.68 2.48
CA TYR A 64 4.87 -1.81 1.88
C TYR A 64 4.81 -1.73 0.35
N ASN A 65 5.95 -1.95 -0.30
CA ASN A 65 6.00 -1.90 -1.75
C ASN A 65 5.15 -3.02 -2.39
N ASN A 66 4.04 -2.62 -2.99
CA ASN A 66 3.03 -3.49 -3.55
C ASN A 66 2.54 -3.00 -4.94
N GLY A 67 3.36 -2.18 -5.61
CA GLY A 67 3.08 -1.70 -6.96
C GLY A 67 2.75 -2.85 -7.93
N SER A 68 1.72 -2.65 -8.76
CA SER A 68 1.16 -3.70 -9.60
C SER A 68 0.57 -3.19 -10.91
N THR A 69 0.21 -4.10 -11.82
CA THR A 69 -0.53 -3.76 -13.04
C THR A 69 -1.81 -4.57 -13.07
N VAL A 70 -2.95 -3.90 -13.24
CA VAL A 70 -4.24 -4.55 -13.48
C VAL A 70 -4.57 -4.55 -14.96
N SER A 71 -5.21 -5.62 -15.42
CA SER A 71 -5.61 -5.82 -16.82
C SER A 71 -7.05 -6.28 -16.85
N VAL A 72 -7.92 -5.51 -17.51
CA VAL A 72 -9.36 -5.77 -17.59
C VAL A 72 -9.82 -5.74 -19.03
N THR A 73 -10.53 -6.77 -19.44
CA THR A 73 -11.22 -6.90 -20.74
C THR A 73 -12.73 -6.82 -20.58
N ILE A 74 -13.43 -6.59 -21.71
CA ILE A 74 -14.88 -6.83 -21.79
C ILE A 74 -15.12 -8.34 -21.93
N GLU A 75 -15.92 -8.92 -21.04
CA GLU A 75 -16.35 -10.31 -21.14
C GLU A 75 -17.62 -10.46 -21.98
N ASN A 76 -18.57 -9.53 -21.78
CA ASN A 76 -19.86 -9.59 -22.44
C ASN A 76 -20.45 -8.18 -22.61
N ALA A 77 -21.20 -7.95 -23.67
CA ALA A 77 -21.99 -6.74 -23.87
C ALA A 77 -23.35 -7.09 -24.48
N THR A 78 -24.44 -6.60 -23.88
CA THR A 78 -25.81 -6.92 -24.30
C THR A 78 -26.72 -5.69 -24.25
N GLY A 79 -27.76 -5.67 -25.09
CA GLY A 79 -28.73 -4.56 -25.16
C GLY A 79 -28.46 -3.62 -26.35
N GLY A 80 -28.83 -2.35 -26.21
CA GLY A 80 -28.57 -1.32 -27.23
C GLY A 80 -29.53 -1.29 -28.42
N ASN A 81 -30.25 -2.40 -28.68
CA ASN A 81 -31.11 -2.61 -29.84
C ASN A 81 -30.36 -2.42 -31.19
N PHE A 82 -29.12 -2.92 -31.24
CA PHE A 82 -28.31 -2.94 -32.46
C PHE A 82 -28.60 -4.19 -33.30
N GLU A 83 -28.40 -4.14 -34.61
CA GLU A 83 -28.42 -5.36 -35.45
C GLU A 83 -27.27 -6.30 -35.08
N GLN A 84 -26.12 -5.75 -34.68
CA GLN A 84 -24.98 -6.49 -34.15
C GLN A 84 -24.19 -5.64 -33.16
N LEU A 85 -23.83 -6.24 -32.02
CA LEU A 85 -22.94 -5.67 -31.00
C LEU A 85 -21.74 -6.60 -30.80
N THR A 86 -20.54 -6.09 -31.07
CA THR A 86 -19.29 -6.85 -30.97
C THR A 86 -18.38 -6.23 -29.90
N PRO A 87 -18.14 -6.92 -28.78
CA PRO A 87 -17.12 -6.51 -27.81
C PRO A 87 -15.71 -6.60 -28.39
N ASN A 88 -14.89 -5.59 -28.15
CA ASN A 88 -13.45 -5.66 -28.36
C ASN A 88 -12.79 -6.25 -27.11
N ALA A 89 -12.13 -7.40 -27.27
CA ALA A 89 -11.46 -8.12 -26.19
C ALA A 89 -10.06 -7.56 -25.83
N THR A 90 -9.64 -6.43 -26.41
CA THR A 90 -8.36 -5.79 -26.07
C THR A 90 -8.40 -5.35 -24.60
N PRO A 91 -7.42 -5.77 -23.77
CA PRO A 91 -7.39 -5.38 -22.37
C PRO A 91 -7.08 -3.89 -22.19
N ALA A 92 -7.81 -3.25 -21.30
CA ALA A 92 -7.44 -1.98 -20.71
C ALA A 92 -6.50 -2.26 -19.52
N GLN A 93 -5.33 -1.63 -19.53
CA GLN A 93 -4.31 -1.80 -18.50
C GLN A 93 -4.17 -0.53 -17.67
N THR A 94 -3.94 -0.71 -16.37
CA THR A 94 -3.62 0.38 -15.45
C THR A 94 -2.46 -0.04 -14.57
N THR A 95 -1.45 0.82 -14.50
CA THR A 95 -0.35 0.68 -13.54
C THR A 95 -0.75 1.32 -12.21
N ILE A 96 -0.66 0.55 -11.13
CA ILE A 96 -0.82 1.03 -9.76
C ILE A 96 0.58 1.21 -9.19
N SER A 97 0.98 2.46 -9.02
CA SER A 97 2.26 2.80 -8.40
C SER A 97 2.16 2.75 -6.89
N ASP A 98 3.19 2.19 -6.27
CA ASP A 98 3.43 2.27 -4.84
C ASP A 98 3.64 3.72 -4.39
N SER A 99 3.27 4.03 -3.16
CA SER A 99 3.53 5.35 -2.56
C SER A 99 4.85 5.34 -1.79
N VAL A 100 5.46 6.52 -1.62
CA VAL A 100 6.70 6.62 -0.84
C VAL A 100 6.34 6.86 0.61
N ASP A 101 6.46 5.81 1.43
CA ASP A 101 6.26 5.87 2.86
C ASP A 101 7.58 5.90 3.63
N THR A 102 7.64 6.72 4.68
CA THR A 102 8.85 6.89 5.51
C THR A 102 8.68 6.19 6.85
N THR A 103 9.64 5.33 7.21
CA THR A 103 9.71 4.72 8.54
C THR A 103 10.79 5.42 9.36
N THR A 104 10.46 5.84 10.57
CA THR A 104 11.39 6.47 11.51
C THR A 104 11.67 5.54 12.69
N ALA A 105 12.85 5.67 13.29
CA ALA A 105 13.25 4.94 14.49
C ALA A 105 13.48 5.92 15.65
N THR A 106 12.97 5.58 16.83
CA THR A 106 13.15 6.35 18.07
C THR A 106 13.76 5.46 19.15
N LEU A 107 14.70 5.99 19.92
CA LEU A 107 15.34 5.29 21.03
C LEU A 107 14.84 5.85 22.36
N THR A 108 14.42 4.95 23.24
CA THR A 108 14.09 5.26 24.63
C THR A 108 14.92 4.38 25.56
N ALA A 109 15.13 4.83 26.79
CA ALA A 109 15.87 4.09 27.81
C ALA A 109 15.13 4.19 29.16
N SER A 110 15.39 3.25 30.07
CA SER A 110 14.96 3.37 31.46
C SER A 110 15.47 4.70 32.06
N PRO A 111 14.60 5.54 32.66
CA PRO A 111 14.94 6.92 33.01
C PRO A 111 16.00 7.04 34.11
N SER A 112 16.05 6.06 35.01
CA SER A 112 17.08 5.94 36.06
C SER A 112 17.09 4.52 36.59
N VAL A 113 18.27 4.03 36.94
CA VAL A 113 18.47 2.74 37.61
C VAL A 113 19.41 2.92 38.78
N THR A 114 19.27 2.09 39.82
CA THR A 114 20.27 2.00 40.89
C THR A 114 21.53 1.29 40.38
N GLU A 115 22.69 1.53 40.99
CA GLU A 115 23.92 0.77 40.70
C GLU A 115 23.68 -0.74 40.84
N GLY A 116 24.22 -1.52 39.90
CA GLY A 116 23.90 -2.94 39.72
C GLY A 116 22.53 -3.22 39.08
N GLY A 117 21.81 -2.19 38.64
CA GLY A 117 20.54 -2.28 37.91
C GLY A 117 20.71 -2.47 36.39
N VAL A 118 19.58 -2.64 35.71
CA VAL A 118 19.49 -2.88 34.26
C VAL A 118 18.85 -1.69 33.56
N ILE A 119 19.57 -1.08 32.61
CA ILE A 119 18.99 -0.12 31.67
C ILE A 119 18.46 -0.90 30.48
N THR A 120 17.16 -0.82 30.21
CA THR A 120 16.59 -1.38 28.98
C THR A 120 16.53 -0.28 27.93
N TYR A 121 17.20 -0.48 26.80
CA TYR A 121 17.10 0.35 25.62
C TYR A 121 16.02 -0.22 24.70
N THR A 122 15.05 0.60 24.32
CA THR A 122 13.96 0.21 23.43
C THR A 122 13.99 1.07 22.17
N VAL A 123 14.12 0.41 21.02
CA VAL A 123 13.94 1.04 19.71
C VAL A 123 12.49 0.85 19.29
N THR A 124 11.83 1.96 18.94
CA THR A 124 10.47 1.96 18.39
C THR A 124 10.47 2.51 16.97
N LEU A 125 10.00 1.71 16.03
CA LEU A 125 9.75 2.09 14.64
C LEU A 125 8.34 2.70 14.50
N SER A 126 8.17 3.68 13.62
CA SER A 126 6.85 4.25 13.30
C SER A 126 5.93 3.28 12.54
N ASN A 127 6.50 2.26 11.91
CA ASN A 127 5.79 1.26 11.11
C ASN A 127 6.34 -0.14 11.41
N PRO A 128 5.54 -1.21 11.31
CA PRO A 128 6.02 -2.57 11.55
C PRO A 128 7.08 -2.97 10.52
N ALA A 129 8.18 -3.57 10.99
CA ALA A 129 9.27 -4.04 10.15
C ALA A 129 8.81 -5.19 9.24
N GLN A 130 9.11 -5.15 7.93
CA GLN A 130 8.84 -6.31 7.05
C GLN A 130 9.86 -7.44 7.26
N THR A 131 11.12 -7.05 7.38
CA THR A 131 12.26 -7.91 7.69
C THR A 131 12.90 -7.41 8.97
N PRO A 132 13.63 -8.25 9.72
CA PRO A 132 14.25 -7.80 10.97
C PRO A 132 15.13 -6.58 10.75
N VAL A 133 14.87 -5.50 11.48
CA VAL A 133 15.65 -4.27 11.45
C VAL A 133 16.63 -4.30 12.61
N THR A 134 17.93 -4.20 12.31
CA THR A 134 18.98 -4.12 13.33
C THR A 134 19.45 -2.68 13.46
N VAL A 135 19.40 -2.14 14.67
CA VAL A 135 19.84 -0.79 15.01
C VAL A 135 21.05 -0.89 15.92
N THR A 136 22.15 -0.27 15.53
CA THR A 136 23.35 -0.15 16.37
C THR A 136 23.25 1.09 17.23
N LEU A 137 23.51 0.94 18.52
CA LEU A 137 23.53 2.01 19.49
C LEU A 137 24.96 2.53 19.67
N SER A 138 25.13 3.78 20.09
CA SER A 138 26.44 4.41 20.29
C SER A 138 27.31 3.74 21.37
N ASN A 139 26.72 2.86 22.19
CA ASN A 139 27.44 2.03 23.16
C ASN A 139 27.89 0.67 22.57
N GLY A 140 27.70 0.45 21.26
CA GLY A 140 28.04 -0.77 20.54
C GLY A 140 27.03 -1.92 20.67
N GLN A 141 25.96 -1.77 21.45
CA GLN A 141 24.89 -2.77 21.50
C GLN A 141 24.04 -2.71 20.24
N THR A 142 23.44 -3.83 19.88
CA THR A 142 22.47 -3.92 18.79
C THR A 142 21.08 -4.21 19.34
N VAL A 143 20.08 -3.54 18.78
CA VAL A 143 18.66 -3.81 19.01
C VAL A 143 18.07 -4.34 17.72
N THR A 144 17.49 -5.54 17.77
CA THR A 144 16.76 -6.11 16.63
C THR A 144 15.25 -5.93 16.84
N VAL A 145 14.61 -5.26 15.89
CA VAL A 145 13.16 -5.20 15.75
C VAL A 145 12.76 -6.30 14.78
N GLU A 146 12.13 -7.35 15.29
CA GLU A 146 11.74 -8.53 14.50
C GLU A 146 10.70 -8.18 13.42
N ALA A 147 10.62 -9.03 12.39
CA ALA A 147 9.59 -8.92 11.37
C ALA A 147 8.17 -8.91 11.98
N GLY A 148 7.32 -8.04 11.47
CA GLY A 148 5.96 -7.78 11.93
C GLY A 148 5.88 -7.01 13.27
N LYS A 149 7.01 -6.56 13.84
CA LYS A 149 7.03 -5.79 15.10
C LYS A 149 7.41 -4.34 14.85
N THR A 150 7.01 -3.49 15.79
CA THR A 150 7.40 -2.07 15.84
C THR A 150 8.45 -1.80 16.92
N GLN A 151 8.76 -2.78 17.76
CA GLN A 151 9.66 -2.59 18.89
C GLN A 151 10.64 -3.74 19.04
N GLY A 152 11.85 -3.39 19.47
CA GLY A 152 12.91 -4.29 19.90
C GLY A 152 13.59 -3.67 21.12
N SER A 153 14.18 -4.50 21.97
CA SER A 153 14.87 -4.03 23.17
C SER A 153 16.16 -4.80 23.45
N VAL A 154 17.11 -4.13 24.08
CA VAL A 154 18.32 -4.76 24.63
C VAL A 154 18.59 -4.22 26.03
N ASP A 155 19.05 -5.11 26.90
CA ASP A 155 19.41 -4.77 28.27
C ASP A 155 20.89 -4.44 28.37
N PHE A 156 21.21 -3.42 29.18
CA PHE A 156 22.55 -3.03 29.55
C PHE A 156 22.70 -3.11 31.07
N GLN A 157 23.60 -3.99 31.51
CA GLN A 157 23.94 -4.12 32.92
C GLN A 157 24.84 -2.97 33.35
N THR A 158 24.37 -2.19 34.31
CA THR A 158 25.22 -1.17 34.94
C THR A 158 26.28 -1.84 35.84
N PRO A 159 27.41 -1.17 36.08
CA PRO A 159 28.40 -1.66 37.03
C PRO A 159 27.78 -2.00 38.39
N ALA A 160 28.29 -3.06 39.04
CA ALA A 160 27.82 -3.46 40.36
C ALA A 160 28.05 -2.34 41.39
N ASN A 161 27.14 -2.25 42.36
CA ASN A 161 27.25 -1.32 43.48
C ASN A 161 28.58 -1.51 44.24
N ASP A 162 29.26 -0.40 44.54
CA ASP A 162 30.47 -0.39 45.35
C ASP A 162 30.43 0.73 46.41
N VAL A 163 31.47 0.84 47.23
CA VAL A 163 31.52 1.79 48.36
C VAL A 163 31.85 3.23 47.91
N TYR A 164 32.19 3.43 46.63
CA TYR A 164 32.58 4.70 46.03
C TYR A 164 31.51 5.17 45.02
N ASN A 165 30.52 5.91 45.53
CA ASN A 165 29.42 6.48 44.76
C ASN A 165 29.88 7.20 43.49
N ASN A 166 29.46 6.74 42.31
CA ASN A 166 29.78 7.40 41.06
C ASN A 166 28.55 7.45 40.15
N GLY A 167 27.47 8.07 40.65
CA GLY A 167 26.31 8.44 39.85
C GLY A 167 26.77 9.05 38.53
N SER A 168 26.58 8.31 37.45
CA SER A 168 27.08 8.62 36.12
C SER A 168 25.92 8.70 35.14
N THR A 169 25.91 9.74 34.30
CA THR A 169 24.94 9.84 33.21
C THR A 169 25.41 8.98 32.06
N VAL A 170 24.60 7.99 31.68
CA VAL A 170 24.82 7.20 30.46
C VAL A 170 23.97 7.81 29.34
N SER A 171 24.63 8.34 28.31
CA SER A 171 23.98 8.88 27.11
C SER A 171 24.20 7.92 25.95
N VAL A 172 23.13 7.35 25.40
CA VAL A 172 23.17 6.46 24.23
C VAL A 172 22.27 7.01 23.15
N THR A 173 22.76 7.03 21.92
CA THR A 173 22.03 7.42 20.72
C THR A 173 21.98 6.27 19.72
N ILE A 174 21.11 6.37 18.72
CA ILE A 174 21.20 5.53 17.52
C ILE A 174 22.43 5.99 16.73
N GLU A 175 23.23 5.04 16.24
CA GLU A 175 24.34 5.31 15.33
C GLU A 175 23.80 5.53 13.91
N ASN A 176 24.31 6.54 13.20
CA ASN A 176 23.90 6.88 11.83
C ASN A 176 24.61 6.02 10.79
#